data_AF-A0A814MG42-F1
#
_entry.id   AF-A0A814MG42-F1
#
_cell.length_a   1.000
_cell.length_b   1.000
_cell.length_c   1.000
_cell.angle_alpha   90.00
_cell.angle_beta   90.00
_cell.angle_gamma   90.00
#
_symmetry.space_group_name_H-M   'P 1'
#
loop_
_entity.id
_entity.type
_entity.pdbx_description
1 polymer ?
#
loop_
_entity_poly.entity_id
_entity_poly.type
_entity_poly.pdbx_seq_one_letter_code
_entity_poly.pdbx_strand_id
1 'polypeptide(L)'
;MRQTLMEHFVLGSEYLKTLLVCVPKGLINEWHAKYETLCAMIVPRTTELIVEDQDYALFTVTLFQKTEDTFRHKCRENKFTVRDFTYDEKAFANEREKLRELEAERQKLHANLVRWLKIHFGESFSALIHIKALRIFVESVLRYGLPVNFDAIVIHPNRKTTKRLREVLERLFGYLDQSDRLNKDEQFDIPGVFSSSQEYYPYVYLKLDLDYIDMNKK
;
A
#
# COMPACT_ATOMS: atom_id res chain seq x y z
N MET A 1 16.59 24.01 2.72
CA MET A 1 15.59 24.29 3.78
C MET A 1 16.14 24.13 5.21
N ARG A 2 17.10 23.23 5.51
CA ARG A 2 17.61 23.06 6.90
C ARG A 2 18.87 23.85 7.27
N GLN A 3 19.65 24.32 6.28
CA GLN A 3 20.85 25.13 6.54
C GLN A 3 20.50 26.56 7.00
N THR A 4 19.28 27.01 6.74
CA THR A 4 18.76 28.33 7.11
C THR A 4 18.15 28.37 8.51
N LEU A 5 17.75 27.22 9.09
CA LEU A 5 17.02 27.24 10.36
C LEU A 5 17.88 27.76 11.51
N MET A 6 19.18 27.42 11.54
CA MET A 6 20.11 27.91 12.57
C MET A 6 20.23 29.44 12.58
N GLU A 7 20.20 30.06 11.40
CA GLU A 7 20.32 31.53 11.24
C GLU A 7 19.12 32.26 11.86
N HIS A 8 17.97 31.60 11.93
CA HIS A 8 16.74 32.17 12.47
C HIS A 8 16.63 32.05 14.01
N PHE A 9 17.56 31.39 14.70
CA PHE A 9 17.49 31.22 16.16
C PHE A 9 18.63 31.94 16.88
N VAL A 10 18.27 32.67 17.94
CA VAL A 10 19.25 33.10 18.96
C VAL A 10 19.65 31.89 19.81
N LEU A 11 20.87 31.41 19.63
CA LEU A 11 21.44 30.27 20.37
C LEU A 11 22.30 30.75 21.55
N GLY A 12 22.29 30.00 22.65
CA GLY A 12 23.18 30.24 23.80
C GLY A 12 22.89 31.49 24.63
N SER A 13 21.73 32.13 24.46
CA SER A 13 21.30 33.25 25.31
C SER A 13 20.60 32.74 26.56
N GLU A 14 20.97 33.28 27.72
CA GLU A 14 20.29 32.99 29.01
C GLU A 14 18.94 33.70 29.14
N TYR A 15 18.69 34.73 28.33
CA TYR A 15 17.56 35.63 28.52
C TYR A 15 16.61 35.67 27.32
N LEU A 16 17.13 35.47 26.11
CA LEU A 16 16.36 35.51 24.87
C LEU A 16 16.09 34.10 24.36
N LYS A 17 14.87 33.90 23.87
CA LYS A 17 14.45 32.66 23.22
C LYS A 17 13.73 33.01 21.92
N THR A 18 14.00 32.23 20.88
CA THR A 18 13.26 32.33 19.62
C THR A 18 12.20 31.25 19.57
N LEU A 19 10.96 31.64 19.29
CA LEU A 19 9.81 30.75 19.16
C LEU A 19 9.36 30.67 17.71
N LEU A 20 8.71 29.55 17.38
CA LEU A 20 8.07 29.32 16.09
C LEU A 20 6.57 29.49 16.24
N VAL A 21 5.96 30.29 15.36
CA VAL A 21 4.53 30.59 15.41
C VAL A 21 3.87 30.25 14.07
N CYS A 22 2.92 29.32 14.10
CA CYS A 22 2.03 29.02 12.99
C CYS A 22 0.88 30.03 12.97
N VAL A 23 0.77 30.79 11.89
CA VAL A 23 -0.24 31.82 11.67
C VAL A 23 -1.11 31.39 10.48
N PRO A 24 -2.44 31.35 10.59
CA PRO A 24 -3.33 31.10 9.45
C PRO A 24 -3.11 32.14 8.36
N LYS A 25 -3.14 31.74 7.09
CA LYS A 25 -2.81 32.61 5.95
C LYS A 25 -3.65 33.89 5.90
N GLY A 26 -4.93 33.80 6.26
CA GLY A 26 -5.83 34.95 6.33
C GLY A 26 -5.49 35.97 7.44
N LEU A 27 -4.65 35.61 8.41
CA LEU A 27 -4.29 36.44 9.57
C LEU A 27 -2.83 36.93 9.53
N ILE A 28 -2.09 36.71 8.44
CA ILE A 28 -0.68 37.14 8.32
C ILE A 28 -0.53 38.66 8.50
N ASN A 29 -1.43 39.44 7.90
CA ASN A 29 -1.42 40.90 8.06
C ASN A 29 -1.67 41.32 9.52
N GLU A 30 -2.56 40.60 10.21
CA GLU A 30 -2.86 40.84 11.62
C GLU A 30 -1.68 40.45 12.52
N TRP A 31 -0.98 39.37 12.20
CA TRP A 31 0.26 38.96 12.85
C TRP A 31 1.29 40.08 12.79
N HIS A 32 1.64 40.57 11.59
CA HIS A 32 2.62 41.65 11.44
C HIS A 32 2.20 42.94 12.16
N ALA A 33 0.91 43.25 12.23
CA ALA A 33 0.42 44.42 12.93
C ALA A 33 0.46 44.29 14.46
N LYS A 34 0.26 43.09 15.00
CA LYS A 34 0.04 42.90 16.45
C LYS A 34 1.21 42.27 17.19
N TYR A 35 2.05 41.46 16.55
CA TYR A 35 2.95 40.55 17.26
C TYR A 35 3.85 41.25 18.29
N GLU A 36 4.38 42.44 17.98
CA GLU A 36 5.26 43.22 18.87
C GLU A 36 4.54 43.74 20.13
N THR A 37 3.21 43.85 20.09
CA THR A 37 2.37 44.37 21.17
C THR A 37 1.62 43.28 21.94
N LEU A 38 1.73 42.01 21.52
CA LEU A 38 1.05 40.90 22.19
C LEU A 38 1.54 40.69 23.62
N CYS A 39 2.81 40.98 23.90
CA CYS A 39 3.40 40.86 25.22
C CYS A 39 4.50 41.90 25.41
N ALA A 40 4.79 42.26 26.65
CA ALA A 40 5.99 43.02 26.96
C ALA A 40 7.24 42.17 26.67
N MET A 41 8.36 42.81 26.34
CA MET A 41 9.66 42.14 26.15
C MET A 41 9.73 41.20 24.94
N ILE A 42 8.99 41.54 23.89
CA ILE A 42 9.22 41.04 22.54
C ILE A 42 10.28 41.92 21.89
N VAL A 43 11.22 41.32 21.17
CA VAL A 43 12.24 42.06 20.42
C VAL A 43 11.63 42.52 19.09
N PRO A 44 11.51 43.84 18.83
CA PRO A 44 10.89 44.33 17.60
C PRO A 44 11.66 43.91 16.35
N ARG A 45 10.95 43.79 15.23
CA ARG A 45 11.50 43.42 13.90
C ARG A 45 12.27 42.08 13.88
N THR A 46 11.87 41.13 14.72
CA THR A 46 12.47 39.77 14.77
C THR A 46 11.61 38.69 14.12
N THR A 47 10.48 39.05 13.53
CA THR A 47 9.64 38.08 12.83
C THR A 47 10.09 37.89 11.39
N GLU A 48 10.38 36.64 11.04
CA GLU A 48 10.76 36.23 9.69
C GLU A 48 9.92 35.03 9.26
N LEU A 49 9.51 35.00 7.99
CA LEU A 49 8.80 33.87 7.40
C LEU A 49 9.79 32.74 7.09
N ILE A 50 9.60 31.57 7.70
CA ILE A 50 10.44 30.38 7.42
C ILE A 50 9.86 29.58 6.26
N VAL A 51 8.57 29.26 6.35
CA VAL A 51 7.87 28.42 5.37
C VAL A 51 6.38 28.74 5.38
N GLU A 52 5.75 28.59 4.23
CA GLU A 52 4.32 28.76 4.05
C GLU A 52 3.76 27.54 3.29
N ASP A 53 2.60 27.06 3.73
CA ASP A 53 1.81 26.06 3.02
C ASP A 53 0.49 26.65 2.49
N GLN A 54 -0.50 25.81 2.16
CA GLN A 54 -1.76 26.31 1.61
C GLN A 54 -2.59 27.09 2.65
N ASP A 55 -2.47 26.75 3.93
CA ASP A 55 -3.37 27.19 5.00
C ASP A 55 -2.66 28.04 6.07
N TYR A 56 -1.35 27.85 6.26
CA TYR A 56 -0.56 28.44 7.34
C TYR A 56 0.81 28.96 6.86
N ALA A 57 1.29 29.97 7.57
CA ALA A 57 2.64 30.48 7.50
C ALA A 57 3.35 30.28 8.85
N LEU A 58 4.60 29.83 8.81
CA LEU A 58 5.46 29.63 9.97
C LEU A 58 6.41 30.82 10.11
N PHE A 59 6.27 31.56 11.20
CA PHE A 59 7.10 32.71 11.52
C PHE A 59 8.03 32.43 12.71
N THR A 60 9.15 33.12 12.75
CA THR A 60 9.96 33.29 13.98
C THR A 60 9.48 34.48 14.80
N VAL A 61 9.82 34.47 16.09
CA VAL A 61 9.77 35.65 16.96
C VAL A 61 10.76 35.47 18.10
N THR A 62 11.53 36.52 18.40
CA THR A 62 12.46 36.51 19.53
C THR A 62 11.89 37.32 20.69
N LEU A 63 11.88 36.74 21.89
CA LEU A 63 11.36 37.37 23.11
C LEU A 63 12.14 36.94 24.35
N PHE A 64 11.94 37.64 25.46
CA PHE A 64 12.57 37.28 26.73
C PHE A 64 11.90 36.05 27.36
N GLN A 65 12.68 35.02 27.70
CA GLN A 65 12.17 33.71 28.12
C GLN A 65 11.10 33.78 29.23
N LYS A 66 11.24 34.70 30.18
CA LYS A 66 10.27 34.89 31.28
C LYS A 66 8.85 35.30 30.84
N THR A 67 8.68 35.74 29.60
CA THR A 67 7.39 36.18 29.02
C THR A 67 6.81 35.15 28.05
N GLU A 68 7.44 33.99 27.89
CA GLU A 68 7.03 32.94 26.95
C GLU A 68 5.59 32.47 27.19
N ASP A 69 5.21 32.17 28.43
CA ASP A 69 3.87 31.67 28.76
C ASP A 69 2.79 32.71 28.49
N THR A 70 3.05 33.97 28.84
CA THR A 70 2.16 35.09 28.54
C THR A 70 2.00 35.29 27.04
N PHE A 71 3.10 35.21 26.28
CA PHE A 71 3.07 35.31 24.83
C PHE A 71 2.29 34.16 24.19
N ARG A 72 2.48 32.92 24.65
CA ARG A 72 1.73 31.74 24.19
C ARG A 72 0.23 31.89 24.44
N HIS A 73 -0.15 32.40 25.61
CA HIS A 73 -1.55 32.66 25.93
C HIS A 73 -2.15 33.71 24.98
N LYS A 74 -1.46 34.83 24.76
CA LYS A 74 -1.90 35.89 23.85
C LYS A 74 -1.94 35.47 22.38
N CYS A 75 -1.03 34.60 21.95
CA CYS A 75 -1.10 33.97 20.63
C CYS A 75 -2.38 33.15 20.47
N ARG A 76 -2.73 32.31 21.47
CA ARG A 76 -3.95 31.50 21.42
C ARG A 76 -5.22 32.34 21.33
N GLU A 77 -5.30 33.45 22.08
CA GLU A 77 -6.42 34.40 21.98
C GLU A 77 -6.61 34.96 20.56
N ASN A 78 -5.50 35.15 19.82
CA ASN A 78 -5.50 35.68 18.45
C ASN A 78 -5.44 34.57 17.38
N LYS A 79 -5.70 33.31 17.76
CA LYS A 79 -5.66 32.13 16.86
C LYS A 79 -4.29 31.85 16.23
N PHE A 80 -3.22 32.32 16.84
CA PHE A 80 -1.83 31.98 16.49
C PHE A 80 -1.38 30.79 17.34
N THR A 81 -0.71 29.82 16.72
CA THR A 81 -0.25 28.60 17.41
C THR A 81 1.26 28.61 17.56
N VAL A 82 1.75 28.74 18.78
CA VAL A 82 3.18 28.62 19.08
C VAL A 82 3.58 27.14 19.12
N ARG A 83 4.61 26.77 18.36
CA ARG A 83 5.16 25.41 18.30
C ARG A 83 6.24 25.22 19.35
N ASP A 84 6.17 24.08 20.05
CA ASP A 84 7.25 23.64 20.92
C ASP A 84 8.39 23.13 20.08
N PHE A 85 9.46 23.91 20.03
CA PHE A 85 10.66 23.59 19.29
C PHE A 85 11.88 24.08 20.05
N THR A 86 12.83 23.17 20.22
CA THR A 86 14.16 23.47 20.76
C THR A 86 15.16 23.05 19.70
N TYR A 87 15.98 23.98 19.25
CA TYR A 87 17.03 23.68 18.30
C TYR A 87 18.12 22.83 19.00
N ASP A 88 18.28 21.58 18.55
CA ASP A 88 19.33 20.67 19.00
C ASP A 88 20.06 20.07 17.79
N GLU A 89 21.26 20.56 17.53
CA GLU A 89 22.09 20.14 16.39
C GLU A 89 22.44 18.64 16.44
N LYS A 90 22.67 18.09 17.64
CA LYS A 90 22.97 16.66 17.81
C LYS A 90 21.75 15.81 17.51
N ALA A 91 20.57 16.22 17.97
CA ALA A 91 19.32 15.52 17.66
C ALA A 91 19.07 15.47 16.13
N PHE A 92 19.30 16.58 15.42
CA PHE A 92 19.18 16.62 13.96
C PHE A 92 20.20 15.75 13.23
N ALA A 93 21.46 15.74 13.70
CA ALA A 93 22.49 14.88 13.13
C ALA A 93 22.13 13.39 13.29
N ASN A 94 21.70 13.00 14.50
CA ASN A 94 21.27 11.64 14.82
C ASN A 94 20.03 11.23 14.01
N GLU A 95 19.04 12.11 13.88
CA GLU A 95 17.85 11.85 13.06
C GLU A 95 18.23 11.62 11.59
N ARG A 96 19.15 12.43 11.06
CA ARG A 96 19.63 12.28 9.67
C ARG A 96 20.37 10.97 9.46
N GLU A 97 21.23 10.59 10.39
CA GLU A 97 21.93 9.31 10.34
C GLU A 97 20.93 8.15 10.40
N LYS A 98 20.00 8.18 11.35
CA LYS A 98 18.94 7.18 11.48
C LYS A 98 18.08 7.06 10.22
N LEU A 99 17.70 8.17 9.59
CA LEU A 99 16.95 8.15 8.34
C LEU A 99 17.75 7.49 7.20
N ARG A 100 19.05 7.78 7.11
CA ARG A 100 19.94 7.14 6.11
C ARG A 100 20.11 5.65 6.36
N GLU A 101 20.29 5.25 7.62
CA GLU A 101 20.38 3.85 8.02
C GLU A 101 19.09 3.10 7.66
N LEU A 102 17.94 3.66 8.02
CA LEU A 102 16.63 3.08 7.72
C LEU A 102 16.38 2.97 6.20
N GLU A 103 16.80 3.95 5.42
CA GLU A 103 16.65 3.90 3.96
C GLU A 103 17.55 2.83 3.34
N ALA A 104 18.80 2.71 3.80
CA ALA A 104 19.73 1.67 3.37
C ALA A 104 19.23 0.27 3.76
N GLU A 105 18.72 0.12 4.98
CA GLU A 105 18.13 -1.13 5.48
C GLU A 105 16.89 -1.51 4.67
N ARG A 106 15.98 -0.56 4.42
CA ARG A 106 14.80 -0.77 3.57
C ARG A 106 15.21 -1.27 2.18
N GLN A 107 16.20 -0.64 1.55
CA GLN A 107 16.65 -1.03 0.21
C GLN A 107 17.23 -2.44 0.20
N LYS A 108 18.03 -2.79 1.22
CA LYS A 108 18.60 -4.13 1.39
C LYS A 108 17.52 -5.19 1.62
N LEU A 109 16.60 -4.95 2.54
CA LEU A 109 15.49 -5.86 2.86
C LEU A 109 14.57 -6.05 1.66
N HIS A 110 14.24 -4.99 0.95
CA HIS A 110 13.42 -5.07 -0.26
C HIS A 110 14.09 -5.94 -1.34
N ALA A 111 15.37 -5.73 -1.63
CA ALA A 111 16.09 -6.53 -2.60
C ALA A 111 16.15 -8.02 -2.23
N ASN A 112 16.39 -8.32 -0.95
CA ASN A 112 16.39 -9.69 -0.42
C ASN A 112 15.02 -10.33 -0.51
N LEU A 113 13.97 -9.60 -0.12
CA LEU A 113 12.58 -10.07 -0.16
C LEU A 113 12.14 -10.38 -1.59
N VAL A 114 12.42 -9.50 -2.55
CA VAL A 114 12.08 -9.75 -3.96
C VAL A 114 12.77 -10.98 -4.50
N ARG A 115 14.06 -11.19 -4.18
CA ARG A 115 14.79 -12.39 -4.57
C ARG A 115 14.17 -13.65 -3.96
N TRP A 116 13.88 -13.61 -2.65
CA TRP A 116 13.26 -14.70 -1.91
C TRP A 116 11.88 -15.06 -2.49
N LEU A 117 11.03 -14.06 -2.71
CA LEU A 117 9.71 -14.24 -3.31
C LEU A 117 9.77 -14.84 -4.71
N LYS A 118 10.71 -14.42 -5.57
CA LYS A 118 10.84 -14.99 -6.91
C LYS A 118 11.18 -16.48 -6.89
N ILE A 119 12.06 -16.90 -5.98
CA ILE A 119 12.47 -18.30 -5.83
C ILE A 119 11.27 -19.12 -5.33
N HIS A 120 10.69 -18.74 -4.20
CA HIS A 120 9.63 -19.52 -3.57
C HIS A 120 8.30 -19.47 -4.31
N PHE A 121 8.02 -18.39 -5.05
CA PHE A 121 6.88 -18.35 -5.94
C PHE A 121 7.01 -19.41 -7.06
N GLY A 122 8.21 -19.55 -7.66
CA GLY A 122 8.45 -20.57 -8.68
C GLY A 122 8.26 -21.99 -8.14
N GLU A 123 8.78 -22.27 -6.94
CA GLU A 123 8.59 -23.56 -6.26
C GLU A 123 7.12 -23.84 -5.94
N SER A 124 6.41 -22.85 -5.39
CA SER A 124 4.99 -22.97 -5.03
C SER A 124 4.12 -23.17 -6.27
N PHE A 125 4.41 -22.43 -7.36
CA PHE A 125 3.70 -22.57 -8.61
C PHE A 125 3.95 -23.94 -9.26
N SER A 126 5.20 -24.42 -9.23
CA SER A 126 5.52 -25.78 -9.67
C SER A 126 4.73 -26.81 -8.88
N ALA A 127 4.69 -26.72 -7.55
CA ALA A 127 3.91 -27.63 -6.71
C ALA A 127 2.40 -27.59 -7.05
N LEU A 128 1.85 -26.41 -7.30
CA LEU A 128 0.46 -26.25 -7.76
C LEU A 128 0.19 -27.00 -9.08
N ILE A 129 1.10 -26.91 -10.05
CA ILE A 129 0.98 -27.63 -11.33
C ILE A 129 1.08 -29.15 -11.12
N HIS A 130 1.96 -29.62 -10.24
CA HIS A 130 2.06 -31.05 -9.91
C HIS A 130 0.76 -31.58 -9.30
N ILE A 131 0.14 -30.83 -8.37
CA ILE A 131 -1.16 -31.19 -7.79
C ILE A 131 -2.25 -31.25 -8.87
N LYS A 132 -2.26 -30.29 -9.80
CA LYS A 132 -3.22 -30.29 -10.94
C LYS A 132 -2.99 -31.48 -11.86
N ALA A 133 -1.75 -31.84 -12.17
CA ALA A 133 -1.42 -33.00 -13.00
C ALA A 133 -1.87 -34.31 -12.34
N LEU A 134 -1.60 -34.48 -11.04
CA LEU A 134 -2.11 -35.62 -10.25
C LEU A 134 -3.64 -35.68 -10.28
N ARG A 135 -4.30 -34.53 -10.14
CA ARG A 135 -5.77 -34.47 -10.18
C ARG A 135 -6.34 -34.84 -11.55
N ILE A 136 -5.75 -34.34 -12.65
CA ILE A 136 -6.12 -34.75 -14.02
C ILE A 136 -5.96 -36.26 -14.16
N PHE A 137 -4.84 -36.81 -13.72
CA PHE A 137 -4.57 -38.25 -13.81
C PHE A 137 -5.63 -39.07 -13.06
N VAL A 138 -5.91 -38.73 -11.80
CA VAL A 138 -6.90 -39.45 -10.98
C VAL A 138 -8.30 -39.33 -11.57
N GLU A 139 -8.74 -38.13 -11.98
CA GLU A 139 -10.07 -37.94 -12.58
C GLU A 139 -10.20 -38.69 -13.92
N SER A 140 -9.15 -38.72 -14.75
CA SER A 140 -9.15 -39.48 -16.00
C SER A 140 -9.19 -40.98 -15.77
N VAL A 141 -8.48 -41.52 -14.78
CA VAL A 141 -8.56 -42.94 -14.41
C VAL A 141 -9.94 -43.30 -13.88
N LEU A 142 -10.55 -42.45 -13.05
CA LEU A 142 -11.90 -42.68 -12.52
C LEU A 142 -12.96 -42.63 -13.62
N ARG A 143 -12.78 -41.78 -14.64
CA ARG A 143 -13.77 -41.57 -15.70
C ARG A 143 -13.64 -42.55 -16.86
N TYR A 144 -12.41 -42.88 -17.26
CA TYR A 144 -12.14 -43.68 -18.46
C TYR A 144 -11.62 -45.08 -18.15
N GLY A 145 -11.26 -45.37 -16.89
CA GLY A 145 -10.79 -46.68 -16.46
C GLY A 145 -9.34 -46.98 -16.82
N LEU A 146 -9.00 -48.27 -16.75
CA LEU A 146 -7.69 -48.82 -17.08
C LEU A 146 -7.77 -49.66 -18.38
N PRO A 147 -6.68 -49.79 -19.14
CA PRO A 147 -5.36 -49.17 -18.91
C PRO A 147 -5.36 -47.65 -19.18
N VAL A 148 -4.41 -46.94 -18.56
CA VAL A 148 -4.25 -45.49 -18.73
C VAL A 148 -3.89 -45.17 -20.18
N ASN A 149 -4.88 -44.68 -20.94
CA ASN A 149 -4.70 -44.30 -22.35
C ASN A 149 -5.43 -42.99 -22.63
N PHE A 150 -4.81 -41.88 -22.21
CA PHE A 150 -5.32 -40.54 -22.44
C PHE A 150 -4.18 -39.54 -22.58
N ASP A 151 -4.43 -38.48 -23.34
CA ASP A 151 -3.54 -37.33 -23.46
C ASP A 151 -4.11 -36.13 -22.68
N ALA A 152 -3.29 -35.54 -21.82
CA ALA A 152 -3.65 -34.31 -21.11
C ALA A 152 -3.07 -33.10 -21.86
N ILE A 153 -3.92 -32.10 -22.14
CA ILE A 153 -3.55 -30.90 -22.92
C ILE A 153 -3.84 -29.65 -22.10
N VAL A 154 -2.89 -28.72 -22.07
CA VAL A 154 -3.08 -27.37 -21.52
C VAL A 154 -3.48 -26.43 -22.64
N ILE A 155 -4.62 -25.75 -22.48
CA ILE A 155 -5.14 -24.79 -23.46
C ILE A 155 -5.21 -23.42 -22.79
N HIS A 156 -4.61 -22.41 -23.43
CA HIS A 156 -4.75 -21.00 -23.06
C HIS A 156 -5.71 -20.30 -24.03
N PRO A 157 -7.03 -20.30 -23.75
CA PRO A 157 -8.01 -19.75 -24.67
C PRO A 157 -8.01 -18.22 -24.68
N ASN A 158 -8.25 -17.63 -25.85
CA ASN A 158 -8.58 -16.22 -25.92
C ASN A 158 -9.95 -15.98 -25.25
N ARG A 159 -10.03 -15.02 -24.32
CA ARG A 159 -11.24 -14.68 -23.55
C ARG A 159 -12.49 -14.48 -24.43
N LYS A 160 -12.35 -13.98 -25.66
CA LYS A 160 -13.48 -13.75 -26.58
C LYS A 160 -13.98 -15.04 -27.25
N THR A 161 -13.17 -16.08 -27.33
CA THR A 161 -13.47 -17.32 -28.07
C THR A 161 -13.71 -18.52 -27.16
N THR A 162 -13.68 -18.35 -25.84
CA THR A 162 -13.86 -19.45 -24.87
C THR A 162 -15.17 -20.21 -25.10
N LYS A 163 -16.29 -19.51 -25.36
CA LYS A 163 -17.58 -20.16 -25.64
C LYS A 163 -17.52 -21.07 -26.87
N ARG A 164 -17.00 -20.55 -27.99
CA ARG A 164 -16.82 -21.32 -29.23
C ARG A 164 -15.88 -22.51 -29.05
N LEU A 165 -14.82 -22.35 -28.26
CA LEU A 165 -13.92 -23.46 -27.94
C LEU A 165 -14.68 -24.58 -27.20
N ARG A 166 -15.52 -24.24 -26.21
CA ARG A 166 -16.35 -25.22 -25.51
C ARG A 166 -17.29 -25.96 -26.44
N GLU A 167 -17.99 -25.24 -27.31
CA GLU A 167 -18.89 -25.83 -28.31
C GLU A 167 -18.16 -26.83 -29.23
N VAL A 168 -16.93 -26.52 -29.65
CA VAL A 168 -16.13 -27.42 -30.49
C VAL A 168 -15.68 -28.66 -29.72
N LEU A 169 -15.20 -28.50 -28.48
CA LEU A 169 -14.77 -29.62 -27.65
C LEU A 169 -15.93 -30.54 -27.29
N GLU A 170 -17.11 -29.98 -27.01
CA GLU A 170 -18.34 -30.74 -26.76
C GLU A 170 -18.71 -31.62 -27.96
N ARG A 171 -18.65 -31.06 -29.17
CA ARG A 171 -18.94 -31.81 -30.40
C ARG A 171 -17.94 -32.94 -30.66
N LEU A 172 -16.66 -32.74 -30.33
CA LEU A 172 -15.61 -33.73 -30.56
C LEU A 172 -15.61 -34.85 -29.51
N PHE A 173 -15.85 -34.52 -28.24
CA PHE A 173 -15.67 -35.42 -27.11
C PHE A 173 -16.97 -35.80 -26.39
N GLY A 174 -18.14 -35.33 -26.85
CA GLY A 174 -19.44 -35.64 -26.25
C GLY A 174 -19.76 -37.13 -26.18
N TYR A 175 -19.14 -37.96 -27.02
CA TYR A 175 -19.29 -39.41 -26.97
C TYR A 175 -18.69 -40.04 -25.70
N LEU A 176 -17.79 -39.35 -24.98
CA LEU A 176 -17.17 -39.84 -23.74
C LEU A 176 -18.14 -39.79 -22.54
N ASP A 177 -19.28 -39.11 -22.68
CA ASP A 177 -20.32 -38.97 -21.65
C ASP A 177 -21.27 -40.19 -21.58
N GLN A 178 -20.92 -41.30 -22.23
CA GLN A 178 -21.78 -42.50 -22.29
C GLN A 178 -21.97 -43.19 -20.93
N SER A 179 -21.08 -42.96 -19.96
CA SER A 179 -21.23 -43.48 -18.59
C SER A 179 -22.34 -42.77 -17.79
N ASP A 180 -22.66 -41.51 -18.09
CA ASP A 180 -23.69 -40.75 -17.36
C ASP A 180 -25.08 -40.88 -18.00
N ARG A 181 -25.15 -41.33 -19.26
CA ARG A 181 -26.43 -41.71 -19.89
C ARG A 181 -27.02 -42.99 -19.30
N LEU A 182 -26.19 -43.91 -18.81
CA LEU A 182 -26.65 -45.11 -18.10
C LEU A 182 -27.10 -44.81 -16.67
N ASN A 183 -26.50 -43.80 -16.00
CA ASN A 183 -26.88 -43.40 -14.64
C ASN A 183 -28.09 -42.44 -14.61
N LYS A 184 -28.38 -41.69 -15.67
CA LYS A 184 -29.55 -40.80 -15.73
C LYS A 184 -30.89 -41.53 -15.65
N ASP A 185 -30.94 -42.81 -16.04
CA ASP A 185 -32.16 -43.62 -15.89
C ASP A 185 -32.36 -44.15 -14.45
N GLU A 186 -31.35 -44.06 -13.57
CA GLU A 186 -31.40 -44.54 -12.17
C GLU A 186 -31.11 -43.46 -11.11
N GLN A 187 -30.90 -42.20 -11.48
CA GLN A 187 -30.54 -41.16 -10.52
C GLN A 187 -31.77 -40.58 -9.81
N PHE A 188 -31.99 -41.03 -8.58
CA PHE A 188 -32.88 -40.38 -7.62
C PHE A 188 -32.48 -38.91 -7.46
N ASP A 189 -33.38 -37.99 -7.82
CA ASP A 189 -33.29 -36.57 -7.50
C ASP A 189 -33.25 -36.40 -5.97
N ILE A 190 -32.06 -36.21 -5.39
CA ILE A 190 -31.89 -35.73 -4.02
C ILE A 190 -31.66 -34.21 -4.10
N PRO A 191 -32.67 -33.38 -3.77
CA PRO A 191 -32.53 -31.93 -3.84
C PRO A 191 -31.53 -31.44 -2.79
N GLY A 192 -30.50 -30.72 -3.22
CA GLY A 192 -29.54 -30.03 -2.34
C GLY A 192 -28.13 -30.64 -2.23
N VAL A 193 -27.87 -31.82 -2.82
CA VAL A 193 -26.53 -32.44 -2.81
C VAL A 193 -25.74 -32.14 -4.11
N PHE A 194 -26.42 -32.03 -5.25
CA PHE A 194 -25.79 -31.78 -6.56
C PHE A 194 -25.89 -30.33 -7.04
N SER A 195 -26.42 -29.42 -6.21
CA SER A 195 -26.64 -28.01 -6.55
C SER A 195 -25.39 -27.12 -6.36
N SER A 196 -24.20 -27.62 -6.70
CA SER A 196 -23.07 -26.73 -6.97
C SER A 196 -22.87 -26.72 -8.47
N SER A 197 -22.94 -25.53 -9.05
CA SER A 197 -22.68 -25.19 -10.45
C SER A 197 -21.22 -25.51 -10.85
N GLN A 198 -20.82 -26.77 -10.74
CA GLN A 198 -19.58 -27.26 -11.32
C GLN A 198 -19.77 -27.31 -12.83
N GLU A 199 -18.86 -26.66 -13.55
CA GLU A 199 -18.81 -26.76 -15.01
C GLU A 199 -18.52 -28.22 -15.39
N TYR A 200 -19.58 -28.97 -15.71
CA TYR A 200 -19.48 -30.34 -16.19
C TYR A 200 -19.23 -30.33 -17.70
N TYR A 201 -18.24 -31.11 -18.12
CA TYR A 201 -17.93 -31.34 -19.53
C TYR A 201 -17.75 -32.86 -19.77
N PRO A 202 -18.00 -33.38 -20.97
CA PRO A 202 -17.77 -34.79 -21.35
C PRO A 202 -16.31 -35.25 -21.20
N TYR A 203 -15.39 -34.30 -21.14
CA TYR A 203 -13.96 -34.52 -20.92
C TYR A 203 -13.53 -34.05 -19.52
N VAL A 204 -12.45 -34.63 -18.99
CA VAL A 204 -11.84 -34.15 -17.73
C VAL A 204 -11.34 -32.72 -17.93
N TYR A 205 -11.76 -31.81 -17.05
CA TYR A 205 -11.46 -30.40 -17.16
C TYR A 205 -11.04 -29.82 -15.81
N LEU A 206 -9.91 -29.12 -15.81
CA LEU A 206 -9.41 -28.39 -14.67
C LEU A 206 -9.04 -26.96 -15.07
N LYS A 207 -9.69 -25.99 -14.40
CA LYS A 207 -9.34 -24.57 -14.55
C LYS A 207 -8.02 -24.27 -13.85
N LEU A 208 -7.16 -23.51 -14.52
CA LEU A 208 -5.97 -22.89 -13.96
C LEU A 208 -6.14 -21.38 -14.02
N ASP A 209 -6.39 -20.76 -12.87
CA ASP A 209 -6.56 -19.31 -12.77
C ASP A 209 -5.19 -18.62 -12.64
N LEU A 210 -4.90 -17.75 -13.60
CA LEU A 210 -3.64 -17.02 -13.71
C LEU A 210 -3.85 -15.49 -13.69
N ASP A 211 -5.00 -15.03 -13.18
CA ASP A 211 -5.40 -13.60 -13.21
C ASP A 211 -4.39 -12.67 -12.49
N TYR A 212 -3.59 -13.21 -11.56
CA TYR A 212 -2.54 -12.46 -10.86
C TYR A 212 -1.27 -12.22 -11.69
N ILE A 213 -1.11 -12.90 -12.83
CA ILE A 213 0.02 -12.69 -13.76
C ILE A 213 -0.29 -11.55 -14.74
N ASP A 214 -1.57 -11.30 -15.02
CA ASP A 214 -2.06 -10.26 -15.94
C ASP A 214 -2.20 -8.87 -15.29
N MET A 215 -1.26 -8.49 -14.41
CA MET A 215 -1.21 -7.16 -13.78
C MET A 215 -0.85 -6.02 -14.76
N ASN A 216 -0.70 -6.30 -16.06
CA ASN A 216 -0.49 -5.30 -17.12
C ASN A 216 -1.78 -4.70 -17.68
N LYS A 217 -2.93 -4.91 -17.05
CA LYS A 217 -4.12 -4.09 -17.31
C LYS A 217 -4.09 -2.82 -16.48
N LYS A 218 -3.30 -1.85 -16.95
CA LYS A 218 -3.63 -0.43 -16.77
C LYS A 218 -4.66 -0.03 -17.82
#